data_AF-A0AAD1TPJ8-F1
#
_entry.id   AF-A0AAD1TPJ8-F1
#
_cell.length_a   1.000
_cell.length_b   1.000
_cell.length_c   1.000
_cell.angle_alpha   90.00
_cell.angle_beta   90.00
_cell.angle_gamma   90.00
#
_symmetry.space_group_name_H-M   'P 1'
#
loop_
_entity.id
_entity.type
_entity.pdbx_description
1 polymer ?
#
loop_
_entity_poly.entity_id
_entity_poly.type
_entity_poly.pdbx_seq_one_letter_code
_entity_poly.pdbx_strand_id
1 'polypeptide(L)'
;MDKVWGHNVSEFQKRFDALLTKGEGPRRLKNLYFIYLIELRAISKVLPYFERPEFVLYTGNRSNDMTTKLLLVDILYAAKSFPLHFDENALFAGVGKEAEQLKMEFRHHFRNISKIMDCVGCFKCRLWGKLQTQGLGTALKILFSERQIANLPDRELSQGFHLKRQEIVALFNAFGRISTSVKELETFRALLQKIARE
;
A
#
# COMPACT_ATOMS: atom_id res chain seq x y z
N MET A 1 -13.27 1.31 -35.42
CA MET A 1 -12.54 0.21 -34.74
C MET A 1 -12.61 0.46 -33.26
N ASP A 2 -13.24 -0.44 -32.50
CA ASP A 2 -13.31 -0.34 -31.06
C ASP A 2 -11.94 -0.63 -30.45
N LYS A 3 -11.54 0.20 -29.48
CA LYS A 3 -10.27 0.04 -28.78
C LYS A 3 -10.40 -1.11 -27.78
N VAL A 4 -9.70 -2.22 -28.03
CA VAL A 4 -9.66 -3.37 -27.13
C VAL A 4 -8.51 -3.19 -26.13
N TRP A 5 -8.82 -3.31 -24.84
CA TRP A 5 -7.85 -3.34 -23.75
C TRP A 5 -7.73 -4.77 -23.23
N GLY A 6 -6.50 -5.22 -22.93
CA GLY A 6 -6.27 -6.57 -22.43
C GLY A 6 -4.81 -6.85 -22.12
N HIS A 7 -4.52 -8.12 -21.78
CA HIS A 7 -3.18 -8.58 -21.46
C HIS A 7 -2.28 -8.59 -22.69
N ASN A 8 -1.13 -7.91 -22.58
CA ASN A 8 -0.08 -7.96 -23.59
C ASN A 8 1.09 -8.78 -23.04
N VAL A 9 1.14 -10.06 -23.40
CA VAL A 9 2.16 -11.01 -22.92
C VAL A 9 3.57 -10.62 -23.38
N SER A 10 3.70 -10.12 -24.61
CA SER A 10 4.98 -9.68 -25.17
C SER A 10 5.57 -8.50 -24.37
N GLU A 11 4.75 -7.51 -24.03
CA GLU A 11 5.18 -6.37 -23.19
C GLU A 11 5.53 -6.81 -21.77
N PHE A 12 4.78 -7.77 -21.21
CA PHE A 12 5.10 -8.35 -19.90
C PHE A 12 6.45 -9.07 -19.90
N GLN A 13 6.68 -9.97 -20.86
CA GLN A 13 7.95 -10.70 -20.99
C GLN A 13 9.11 -9.74 -21.20
N LYS A 14 8.99 -8.75 -22.09
CA LYS A 14 10.03 -7.75 -22.33
C LYS A 14 10.46 -7.02 -21.05
N ARG A 15 9.53 -6.81 -20.11
CA ARG A 15 9.79 -6.07 -18.86
C ARG A 15 10.20 -6.93 -17.68
N PHE A 16 9.77 -8.20 -17.64
CA PHE A 16 9.86 -9.05 -16.46
C PHE A 16 10.45 -10.44 -16.68
N ASP A 17 10.62 -10.90 -17.93
CA ASP A 17 11.26 -12.19 -18.23
C ASP A 17 12.73 -12.20 -17.77
N ALA A 18 13.16 -13.30 -17.18
CA ALA A 18 14.49 -13.42 -16.60
C ALA A 18 15.62 -13.31 -17.65
N LEU A 19 15.43 -13.92 -18.82
CA LEU A 19 16.45 -13.94 -19.87
C LEU A 19 16.50 -12.60 -20.58
N LEU A 20 15.35 -12.07 -21.00
CA LEU A 20 15.26 -10.80 -21.74
C LEU A 20 15.77 -9.60 -20.93
N THR A 21 15.63 -9.66 -19.60
CA THR A 21 16.04 -8.58 -18.70
C THR A 21 17.35 -8.83 -17.96
N LYS A 22 18.07 -9.92 -18.27
CA LYS A 22 19.32 -10.30 -17.59
C LYS A 22 19.16 -10.42 -16.06
N GLY A 23 18.02 -10.97 -15.60
CA GLY A 23 17.70 -11.18 -14.19
C GLY A 23 17.02 -10.00 -13.47
N GLU A 24 16.95 -8.82 -14.07
CA GLU A 24 16.35 -7.63 -13.43
C GLU A 24 14.81 -7.73 -13.28
N GLY A 25 14.14 -8.38 -14.22
CA GLY A 25 12.70 -8.62 -14.19
C GLY A 25 12.24 -9.32 -12.91
N PRO A 26 12.76 -10.53 -12.62
CA PRO A 26 12.50 -11.23 -11.37
C PRO A 26 12.85 -10.42 -10.12
N ARG A 27 13.92 -9.61 -10.15
CA ARG A 27 14.29 -8.73 -9.03
C ARG A 27 13.23 -7.64 -8.79
N ARG A 28 12.73 -7.00 -9.85
CA ARG A 28 11.63 -6.02 -9.76
C ARG A 28 10.34 -6.65 -9.22
N LEU A 29 10.05 -7.90 -9.60
CA LEU A 29 8.90 -8.64 -9.04
C LEU A 29 9.08 -8.94 -7.55
N LYS A 30 10.28 -9.33 -7.11
CA LYS A 30 10.58 -9.46 -5.67
C LYS A 30 10.38 -8.14 -4.92
N ASN A 31 10.81 -7.02 -5.49
CA ASN A 31 10.58 -5.69 -4.92
C ASN A 31 9.08 -5.33 -4.85
N LEU A 32 8.27 -5.78 -5.82
CA LEU A 32 6.82 -5.62 -5.80
C LEU A 32 6.21 -6.37 -4.61
N TYR A 33 6.60 -7.63 -4.38
CA TYR A 33 6.18 -8.37 -3.18
C TYR A 33 6.69 -7.73 -1.89
N PHE A 34 7.90 -7.17 -1.88
CA PHE A 34 8.41 -6.46 -0.72
C PHE A 34 7.50 -5.27 -0.35
N ILE A 35 7.14 -4.43 -1.32
CA ILE A 35 6.20 -3.31 -1.10
C ILE A 35 4.84 -3.82 -0.63
N TYR A 36 4.32 -4.89 -1.25
CA TYR A 36 3.07 -5.53 -0.83
C TYR A 36 3.08 -5.91 0.65
N LEU A 37 4.16 -6.55 1.11
CA LEU A 37 4.29 -6.99 2.51
C LEU A 37 4.44 -5.80 3.48
N ILE A 38 5.14 -4.74 3.08
CA ILE A 38 5.25 -3.50 3.86
C ILE A 38 3.88 -2.83 4.05
N GLU A 39 3.12 -2.68 2.96
CA GLU A 39 1.77 -2.09 3.02
C GLU A 39 0.79 -2.99 3.78
N LEU A 40 0.85 -4.31 3.57
CA LEU A 40 0.06 -5.29 4.32
C LEU A 40 0.36 -5.20 5.83
N ARG A 41 1.65 -5.06 6.21
CA ARG A 41 2.05 -4.89 7.62
C ARG A 41 1.46 -3.62 8.20
N ALA A 42 1.54 -2.49 7.48
CA ALA A 42 0.93 -1.24 7.93
C ALA A 42 -0.59 -1.38 8.12
N ILE A 43 -1.27 -2.03 7.17
CA ILE A 43 -2.71 -2.33 7.25
C ILE A 43 -3.01 -3.18 8.49
N SER A 44 -2.22 -4.22 8.78
CA SER A 44 -2.44 -5.03 9.99
C SER A 44 -2.25 -4.25 11.29
N LYS A 45 -1.29 -3.31 11.33
CA LYS A 45 -0.95 -2.52 12.54
C LYS A 45 -1.93 -1.37 12.79
N VAL A 46 -2.60 -0.86 11.76
CA VAL A 46 -3.55 0.27 11.90
C VAL A 46 -4.95 -0.18 12.32
N LEU A 47 -5.22 -1.48 12.44
CA LEU A 47 -6.52 -2.02 12.86
C LEU A 47 -7.12 -1.29 14.10
N PRO A 48 -6.38 -1.11 15.23
CA PRO A 48 -6.95 -0.46 16.42
C PRO A 48 -7.47 0.96 16.16
N TYR A 49 -6.88 1.69 15.20
CA TYR A 49 -7.32 3.04 14.84
C TYR A 49 -8.74 3.04 14.26
N PHE A 50 -9.09 2.03 13.48
CA PHE A 50 -10.38 1.90 12.77
C PHE A 50 -11.47 1.20 13.61
N GLU A 51 -11.08 0.39 14.60
CA GLU A 51 -12.02 -0.26 15.52
C GLU A 51 -12.69 0.70 16.49
N ARG A 52 -12.08 1.86 16.74
CA ARG A 52 -12.63 2.87 17.65
C ARG A 52 -14.07 3.23 17.28
N PRO A 53 -15.01 3.25 18.25
CA PRO A 53 -16.41 3.58 18.00
C PRO A 53 -16.60 4.95 17.33
N GLU A 54 -15.78 5.93 17.71
CA GLU A 54 -15.82 7.31 17.23
C GLU A 54 -15.34 7.48 15.77
N PHE A 55 -14.61 6.51 15.23
CA PHE A 55 -14.12 6.59 13.86
C PHE A 55 -15.27 6.35 12.87
N VAL A 56 -15.48 7.29 11.93
CA VAL A 56 -16.56 7.24 10.93
C VAL A 56 -16.01 7.53 9.53
N LEU A 57 -16.43 6.72 8.55
CA LEU A 57 -16.15 6.94 7.12
C LEU A 57 -17.20 7.86 6.49
N TYR A 58 -17.35 9.09 7.00
CA TYR A 58 -18.47 9.96 6.65
C TYR A 58 -18.56 10.26 5.15
N THR A 59 -19.66 9.87 4.50
CA THR A 59 -20.00 10.23 3.11
C THR A 59 -21.33 10.99 2.98
N GLY A 60 -22.07 11.09 4.08
CA GLY A 60 -23.43 11.65 4.11
C GLY A 60 -24.53 10.59 4.13
N ASN A 61 -24.21 9.31 3.89
CA ASN A 61 -25.13 8.19 4.02
C ASN A 61 -24.69 7.25 5.17
N ARG A 62 -25.37 7.36 6.32
CA ARG A 62 -25.01 6.61 7.53
C ARG A 62 -25.01 5.08 7.35
N SER A 63 -25.93 4.54 6.56
CA SER A 63 -26.03 3.09 6.34
C SER A 63 -24.84 2.58 5.52
N ASN A 64 -24.49 3.30 4.45
CA ASN A 64 -23.32 2.98 3.63
C ASN A 64 -22.02 3.17 4.42
N ASP A 65 -21.92 4.22 5.25
CA ASP A 65 -20.74 4.50 6.07
C ASP A 65 -20.49 3.38 7.08
N MET A 66 -21.54 2.88 7.72
CA MET A 66 -21.46 1.74 8.65
C MET A 66 -21.06 0.46 7.93
N THR A 67 -21.69 0.16 6.80
CA THR A 67 -21.37 -1.03 5.98
C THR A 67 -19.92 -0.99 5.50
N THR A 68 -19.47 0.17 5.03
CA THR A 68 -18.08 0.35 4.56
C THR A 68 -17.09 0.19 5.71
N LYS A 69 -17.41 0.69 6.91
CA LYS A 69 -16.56 0.50 8.09
C LYS A 69 -16.43 -0.97 8.44
N LEU A 70 -17.51 -1.74 8.42
CA LEU A 70 -17.48 -3.18 8.69
C LEU A 70 -16.59 -3.92 7.68
N LEU A 71 -16.80 -3.69 6.37
CA LEU A 71 -15.97 -4.29 5.32
C LEU A 71 -14.49 -3.92 5.45
N LEU A 72 -14.21 -2.68 5.84
CA LEU A 72 -12.84 -2.22 6.08
C LEU A 72 -12.18 -2.98 7.23
N VAL A 73 -12.90 -3.14 8.34
CA VAL A 73 -12.44 -3.86 9.52
C VAL A 73 -12.22 -5.34 9.20
N ASP A 74 -13.09 -5.98 8.41
CA ASP A 74 -12.90 -7.37 7.96
C ASP A 74 -11.60 -7.54 7.15
N ILE A 75 -11.30 -6.61 6.24
CA ILE A 75 -10.04 -6.61 5.48
C ILE A 75 -8.83 -6.46 6.42
N LEU A 76 -8.92 -5.57 7.42
CA LEU A 76 -7.87 -5.35 8.41
C LEU A 76 -7.62 -6.60 9.26
N TYR A 77 -8.67 -7.32 9.64
CA TYR A 77 -8.57 -8.60 10.33
C TYR A 77 -7.93 -9.69 9.45
N ALA A 78 -8.33 -9.79 8.18
CA ALA A 78 -7.70 -10.70 7.23
C ALA A 78 -6.21 -10.39 7.01
N ALA A 79 -5.83 -9.11 7.00
CA ALA A 79 -4.43 -8.71 6.95
C ALA A 79 -3.66 -9.09 8.23
N LYS A 80 -4.31 -9.00 9.40
CA LYS A 80 -3.73 -9.36 10.70
C LYS A 80 -3.58 -10.87 10.89
N SER A 81 -4.44 -11.69 10.29
CA SER A 81 -4.36 -13.16 10.37
C SER A 81 -3.26 -13.76 9.51
N PHE A 82 -2.71 -13.00 8.55
CA PHE A 82 -1.60 -13.46 7.72
C PHE A 82 -0.32 -13.64 8.58
N PRO A 83 0.32 -14.83 8.58
CA PRO A 83 1.52 -15.10 9.39
C PRO A 83 2.75 -14.43 8.77
N LEU A 84 2.87 -13.12 8.99
CA LEU A 84 4.00 -12.36 8.50
C LEU A 84 5.19 -12.47 9.46
N HIS A 85 6.28 -13.08 9.00
CA HIS A 85 7.56 -13.07 9.70
C HIS A 85 8.45 -11.96 9.13
N PHE A 86 8.26 -10.73 9.62
CA PHE A 86 9.16 -9.61 9.35
C PHE A 86 9.94 -9.29 10.62
N ASP A 87 11.26 -9.19 10.54
CA ASP A 87 12.07 -8.72 11.67
C ASP A 87 11.91 -7.20 11.80
N GLU A 88 10.92 -6.80 12.58
CA GLU A 88 10.55 -5.41 12.86
C GLU A 88 11.71 -4.60 13.47
N ASN A 89 12.64 -5.29 14.14
CA ASN A 89 13.78 -4.66 14.79
C ASN A 89 14.82 -4.14 13.81
N ALA A 90 14.84 -4.64 12.57
CA ALA A 90 15.83 -4.24 11.58
C ALA A 90 15.54 -2.87 10.94
N LEU A 91 14.30 -2.35 10.97
CA LEU A 91 13.94 -1.13 10.23
C LEU A 91 13.03 -0.15 10.98
N PHE A 92 12.16 -0.61 11.89
CA PHE A 92 11.11 0.23 12.48
C PHE A 92 11.10 0.24 14.02
N ALA A 93 11.76 -0.70 14.69
CA ALA A 93 11.81 -0.75 16.16
C ALA A 93 12.92 0.10 16.80
N GLY A 94 13.51 1.06 16.06
CA GLY A 94 14.52 1.95 16.60
C GLY A 94 14.02 2.69 17.84
N VAL A 95 14.62 2.43 19.00
CA VAL A 95 14.27 3.09 20.25
C VAL A 95 15.01 4.43 20.32
N GLY A 96 14.28 5.54 20.27
CA GLY A 96 14.84 6.88 20.54
C GLY A 96 14.96 7.77 19.31
N LYS A 97 16.04 8.57 19.25
CA LYS A 97 16.21 9.67 18.28
C LYS A 97 16.37 9.20 16.83
N GLU A 98 16.95 8.03 16.61
CA GLU A 98 17.24 7.50 15.26
C GLU A 98 15.96 7.17 14.47
N ALA A 99 14.97 6.54 15.10
CA ALA A 99 13.70 6.24 14.42
C ALA A 99 12.90 7.50 14.09
N GLU A 100 12.92 8.51 14.96
CA GLU A 100 12.27 9.79 14.67
C GLU A 100 13.00 10.57 13.57
N GLN A 101 14.33 10.53 13.53
CA GLN A 101 15.09 11.08 12.41
C GLN A 101 14.75 10.37 11.09
N LEU A 102 14.77 9.04 11.08
CA LEU A 102 14.46 8.24 9.90
C LEU A 102 13.04 8.50 9.39
N LYS A 103 12.06 8.59 10.29
CA LYS A 103 10.67 8.98 9.99
C LYS A 103 10.59 10.36 9.33
N MET A 104 11.35 11.34 9.84
CA MET A 104 11.40 12.68 9.28
C MET A 104 12.07 12.71 7.89
N GLU A 105 13.14 11.96 7.71
CA GLU A 105 13.82 11.79 6.41
C GLU A 105 12.90 11.15 5.37
N PHE A 106 12.22 10.05 5.71
CA PHE A 106 11.23 9.43 4.83
C PHE A 106 10.14 10.43 4.46
N ARG A 107 9.56 11.12 5.43
CA ARG A 107 8.52 12.14 5.18
C ARG A 107 9.02 13.22 4.21
N HIS A 108 10.27 13.66 4.36
CA HIS A 108 10.88 14.64 3.46
C HIS A 108 11.05 14.07 2.04
N HIS A 109 11.55 12.83 1.91
CA HIS A 109 11.67 12.16 0.61
C HIS A 109 10.33 11.99 -0.09
N PHE A 110 9.28 11.53 0.60
CA PHE A 110 7.94 11.40 0.01
C PHE A 110 7.36 12.74 -0.44
N ARG A 111 7.61 13.82 0.31
CA ARG A 111 7.22 15.17 -0.12
C ARG A 111 7.92 15.57 -1.41
N ASN A 112 9.20 15.25 -1.55
CA ASN A 112 9.97 15.53 -2.77
C ASN A 112 9.52 14.67 -3.94
N ILE A 113 9.23 13.38 -3.73
CA ILE A 113 8.65 12.52 -4.77
C ILE A 113 7.30 13.08 -5.22
N SER A 114 6.44 13.54 -4.29
CA SER A 114 5.18 14.17 -4.66
C SER A 114 5.36 15.43 -5.50
N LYS A 115 6.43 16.22 -5.29
CA LYS A 115 6.77 17.37 -6.15
C LYS A 115 7.27 16.92 -7.53
N ILE A 116 8.05 15.84 -7.60
CA ILE A 116 8.47 15.25 -8.89
C ILE A 116 7.25 14.84 -9.71
N MET A 117 6.20 14.30 -9.07
CA MET A 117 4.96 13.94 -9.77
C MET A 117 4.27 15.15 -10.44
N ASP A 118 4.47 16.38 -9.95
CA ASP A 118 3.95 17.59 -10.60
C ASP A 118 4.56 17.84 -12.00
N CYS A 119 5.74 17.27 -12.25
CA CYS A 119 6.43 17.36 -13.54
C CYS A 119 5.98 16.28 -14.55
N VAL A 120 5.15 15.31 -14.14
CA VAL A 120 4.71 14.20 -15.03
C VAL A 120 3.59 14.69 -15.96
N GLY A 121 3.83 14.74 -17.26
CA GLY A 121 2.86 15.26 -18.26
C GLY A 121 1.61 14.38 -18.48
N CYS A 122 1.71 13.06 -18.24
CA CYS A 122 0.56 12.17 -18.30
C CYS A 122 -0.33 12.35 -17.05
N PHE A 123 -1.54 12.89 -17.21
CA PHE A 123 -2.45 13.17 -16.08
C PHE A 123 -2.86 11.92 -15.28
N LYS A 124 -3.17 10.81 -15.95
CA LYS A 124 -3.48 9.54 -15.26
C LYS A 124 -2.27 9.01 -14.48
N CYS A 125 -1.08 9.12 -15.06
CA CYS A 125 0.17 8.70 -14.43
C CYS A 125 0.50 9.58 -13.22
N ARG A 126 0.29 10.90 -13.33
CA ARG A 126 0.43 11.86 -12.22
C ARG A 126 -0.55 11.53 -11.09
N LEU A 127 -1.81 11.26 -11.39
CA LEU A 127 -2.83 10.91 -10.41
C LEU A 127 -2.43 9.66 -9.62
N TRP A 128 -2.14 8.56 -10.31
CA TRP A 128 -1.73 7.31 -9.66
C TRP A 128 -0.38 7.43 -8.97
N GLY A 129 0.57 8.16 -9.55
CA GLY A 129 1.87 8.43 -8.95
C GLY A 129 1.76 9.17 -7.62
N LYS A 130 0.93 10.22 -7.54
CA LYS A 130 0.66 10.92 -6.27
C LYS A 130 -0.09 10.04 -5.27
N LEU A 131 -1.09 9.29 -5.74
CA LEU A 131 -1.88 8.42 -4.87
C LEU A 131 -1.03 7.32 -4.25
N GLN A 132 -0.23 6.60 -5.05
CA GLN A 132 0.58 5.47 -4.59
C GLN A 132 1.74 5.94 -3.72
N THR A 133 2.36 7.09 -4.03
CA THR A 133 3.43 7.64 -3.19
C THR A 133 2.91 8.15 -1.86
N GLN A 134 1.73 8.77 -1.82
CA GLN A 134 1.07 9.15 -0.58
C GLN A 134 0.62 7.94 0.24
N GLY A 135 0.11 6.88 -0.42
CA GLY A 135 -0.29 5.64 0.23
C GLY A 135 0.89 4.94 0.90
N LEU A 136 2.01 4.78 0.18
CA LEU A 136 3.24 4.21 0.73
C LEU A 136 3.82 5.06 1.88
N GLY A 137 3.81 6.38 1.74
CA GLY A 137 4.21 7.29 2.82
C GLY A 137 3.31 7.16 4.06
N THR A 138 2.01 6.93 3.86
CA THR A 138 1.04 6.68 4.94
C THR A 138 1.29 5.32 5.60
N ALA A 139 1.63 4.29 4.82
CA ALA A 139 2.00 2.98 5.34
C ALA A 139 3.23 3.08 6.26
N LEU A 140 4.28 3.77 5.82
CA LEU A 140 5.48 3.98 6.64
C LEU A 140 5.17 4.83 7.88
N LYS A 141 4.34 5.88 7.76
CA LYS A 141 3.87 6.66 8.92
C LYS A 141 3.22 5.77 9.98
N ILE A 142 2.40 4.80 9.57
CA ILE A 142 1.78 3.83 10.48
C ILE A 142 2.84 2.96 11.16
N LEU A 143 3.77 2.39 10.38
CA LEU A 143 4.82 1.50 10.90
C LEU A 143 5.72 2.22 11.92
N PHE A 144 6.06 3.48 11.69
CA PHE A 144 6.81 4.30 12.65
C PHE A 144 5.98 4.78 13.86
N SER A 145 4.65 4.57 13.86
CA SER A 145 3.74 5.03 14.91
C SER A 145 3.12 3.89 15.69
N GLU A 146 3.68 2.67 15.61
CA GLU A 146 3.10 1.48 16.21
C GLU A 146 2.79 1.64 17.70
N ARG A 147 3.75 2.17 18.49
CA ARG A 147 3.55 2.42 19.93
C ARG A 147 2.43 3.43 20.20
N GLN A 148 2.27 4.43 19.33
CA GLN A 148 1.23 5.44 19.45
C GLN A 148 -0.15 4.86 19.11
N ILE A 149 -0.20 3.94 18.14
CA ILE A 149 -1.42 3.26 17.72
C ILE A 149 -1.87 2.24 18.77
N ALA A 150 -0.93 1.49 19.36
CA ALA A 150 -1.20 0.52 20.41
C ALA A 150 -1.75 1.16 21.70
N ASN A 151 -1.35 2.41 21.99
CA ASN A 151 -1.76 3.16 23.16
C ASN A 151 -2.85 4.22 22.85
N LEU A 152 -3.65 4.03 21.79
CA LEU A 152 -4.72 4.96 21.46
C LEU A 152 -5.81 4.92 22.55
N PRO A 153 -6.25 6.08 23.06
CA PRO A 153 -7.38 6.13 23.99
C PRO A 153 -8.68 5.75 23.26
N ASP A 154 -9.54 5.01 23.96
CA ASP A 154 -10.83 4.53 23.42
C ASP A 154 -11.87 5.65 23.21
N ARG A 155 -11.72 6.80 23.90
CA ARG A 155 -12.77 7.82 24.05
C ARG A 155 -12.33 9.28 23.83
N GLU A 156 -11.13 9.51 23.30
CA GLU A 156 -10.64 10.88 23.06
C GLU A 156 -10.23 11.10 21.62
N LEU A 157 -10.45 12.34 21.14
CA LEU A 157 -9.85 12.85 19.90
C LEU A 157 -8.34 12.63 19.99
N SER A 158 -7.87 11.62 19.25
CA SER A 158 -6.50 11.10 19.29
C SER A 158 -5.45 12.20 19.23
N GLN A 159 -4.90 12.59 20.38
CA GLN A 159 -3.79 13.54 20.46
C GLN A 159 -2.46 12.91 20.00
N GLY A 160 -2.37 11.58 19.89
CA GLY A 160 -1.16 10.87 19.46
C GLY A 160 -1.05 10.64 17.95
N PHE A 161 -2.02 9.94 17.35
CA PHE A 161 -1.96 9.49 15.96
C PHE A 161 -3.27 9.76 15.21
N HIS A 162 -3.18 10.39 14.05
CA HIS A 162 -4.32 10.73 13.21
C HIS A 162 -4.04 10.54 11.72
N LEU A 163 -5.02 10.00 11.00
CA LEU A 163 -5.02 9.87 9.54
C LEU A 163 -6.11 10.76 8.94
N LYS A 164 -5.70 11.64 8.03
CA LYS A 164 -6.61 12.45 7.22
C LYS A 164 -7.36 11.55 6.23
N ARG A 165 -8.54 12.01 5.78
CA ARG A 165 -9.31 11.35 4.70
C ARG A 165 -8.44 11.00 3.48
N GLN A 166 -7.60 11.93 3.03
CA GLN A 166 -6.72 11.72 1.88
C GLN A 166 -5.68 10.61 2.12
N GLU A 167 -5.12 10.53 3.33
CA GLU A 167 -4.17 9.48 3.72
C GLU A 167 -4.86 8.11 3.75
N ILE A 168 -6.07 8.03 4.30
CA ILE A 168 -6.88 6.81 4.34
C ILE A 168 -7.19 6.32 2.92
N VAL A 169 -7.72 7.21 2.06
CA VAL A 169 -8.03 6.87 0.67
C VAL A 169 -6.77 6.42 -0.07
N ALA A 170 -5.65 7.13 0.09
CA ALA A 170 -4.40 6.79 -0.57
C ALA A 170 -3.84 5.43 -0.10
N LEU A 171 -3.89 5.14 1.20
CA LEU A 171 -3.40 3.89 1.78
C LEU A 171 -4.07 2.67 1.15
N PHE A 172 -5.41 2.62 1.18
CA PHE A 172 -6.14 1.45 0.68
C PHE A 172 -6.12 1.36 -0.85
N ASN A 173 -6.12 2.49 -1.57
CA ASN A 173 -6.00 2.46 -3.03
C ASN A 173 -4.60 2.06 -3.48
N ALA A 174 -3.53 2.49 -2.79
CA ALA A 174 -2.16 2.08 -3.08
C ALA A 174 -2.01 0.58 -2.91
N PHE A 175 -2.42 0.05 -1.75
CA PHE A 175 -2.43 -1.38 -1.48
C PHE A 175 -3.29 -2.16 -2.48
N GLY A 176 -4.46 -1.62 -2.85
CA GLY A 176 -5.31 -2.20 -3.88
C GLY A 176 -4.62 -2.33 -5.24
N ARG A 177 -3.78 -1.37 -5.65
CA ARG A 177 -2.97 -1.47 -6.88
C ARG A 177 -1.87 -2.51 -6.80
N ILE A 178 -1.17 -2.61 -5.66
CA ILE A 178 -0.14 -3.64 -5.49
C ILE A 178 -0.80 -5.03 -5.41
N SER A 179 -1.91 -5.17 -4.69
CA SER A 179 -2.72 -6.39 -4.64
C SER A 179 -3.21 -6.83 -6.02
N THR A 180 -3.73 -5.89 -6.83
CA THR A 180 -4.08 -6.15 -8.24
C THR A 180 -2.86 -6.63 -9.01
N SER A 181 -1.71 -5.98 -8.84
CA SER A 181 -0.48 -6.35 -9.56
C SER A 181 -0.01 -7.76 -9.19
N VAL A 182 -0.08 -8.16 -7.90
CA VAL A 182 0.21 -9.53 -7.45
C VAL A 182 -0.76 -10.53 -8.10
N LYS A 183 -2.05 -10.21 -8.16
CA LYS A 183 -3.05 -11.07 -8.84
C LYS A 183 -2.73 -11.22 -10.33
N GLU A 184 -2.35 -10.14 -11.00
CA GLU A 184 -2.00 -10.19 -12.43
C GLU A 184 -0.77 -11.06 -12.70
N LEU A 185 0.17 -11.21 -11.77
CA LEU A 185 1.29 -12.15 -11.94
C LEU A 185 0.82 -13.60 -12.07
N GLU A 186 -0.25 -13.99 -11.35
CA GLU A 186 -0.86 -15.31 -11.50
C GLU A 186 -1.51 -15.45 -12.89
N THR A 187 -2.24 -14.43 -13.32
CA THR A 187 -2.84 -14.38 -14.66
C THR A 187 -1.77 -14.53 -15.77
N PHE A 188 -0.69 -13.75 -15.70
CA PHE A 188 0.40 -13.83 -16.68
C PHE A 188 1.12 -15.19 -16.65
N ARG A 189 1.31 -15.80 -15.47
CA ARG A 189 1.86 -17.17 -15.38
C ARG A 189 0.98 -18.18 -16.10
N ALA A 190 -0.35 -18.13 -15.90
CA ALA A 190 -1.29 -19.02 -16.58
C ALA A 190 -1.29 -18.80 -18.10
N LEU A 191 -1.26 -17.54 -18.56
CA LEU A 191 -1.19 -17.20 -19.98
C LEU A 191 0.11 -17.71 -20.63
N LEU A 192 1.25 -17.53 -19.96
CA LEU A 192 2.55 -18.02 -20.44
C LEU A 192 2.59 -19.55 -20.53
N GLN A 193 2.01 -20.25 -19.56
CA GLN A 193 1.91 -21.72 -19.60
C GLN A 193 1.03 -22.20 -20.76
N LYS A 194 -0.06 -21.48 -21.05
CA LYS A 194 -0.92 -21.81 -22.19
C LYS A 194 -0.17 -21.65 -23.51
N ILE A 195 0.51 -20.51 -23.70
CA ILE A 195 1.28 -20.22 -24.91
C ILE A 195 2.43 -21.22 -25.10
N ALA A 196 3.10 -21.65 -24.02
CA ALA A 196 4.19 -22.62 -24.12
C ALA A 196 3.73 -24.05 -24.48
N ARG A 197 2.43 -24.35 -24.43
CA ARG A 197 1.84 -25.65 -24.81
C ARG A 197 1.30 -25.65 -26.24
N GLU A 198 1.14 -24.48 -26.84
CA GLU A 198 0.73 -24.27 -28.24
C GLU A 198 1.98 -24.24 -29.14
#